data_AF-A0A840AV09-F1
#
_entry.id   AF-A0A840AV09-F1
#
_cell.length_a   1.000
_cell.length_b   1.000
_cell.length_c   1.000
_cell.angle_alpha   90.00
_cell.angle_beta   90.00
_cell.angle_gamma   90.00
#
_symmetry.space_group_name_H-M   'P 1'
#
loop_
_entity.id
_entity.type
_entity.pdbx_description
1 polymer ?
#
loop_
_entity_poly.entity_id
_entity_poly.type
_entity_poly.pdbx_seq_one_letter_code
_entity_poly.pdbx_strand_id
1 'polypeptide(L)'
;MANAAARAERRKSAPGKRAVNVSVRADLVDEAKALGTNMSAVLERALEAEHRQRRAERWREANREAIDEANAELERNGLWSDGLRLF
;
A
#
# COMPACT_ATOMS: atom_id res chain seq x y z
N MET A 1 6.64 -43.62 14.49
CA MET A 1 6.37 -42.28 15.05
C MET A 1 7.42 -41.29 14.55
N ALA A 2 7.13 -40.52 13.50
CA ALA A 2 7.94 -39.34 13.11
C ALA A 2 7.23 -38.54 12.02
N ASN A 3 6.02 -38.01 12.29
CA ASN A 3 5.39 -37.08 11.37
C ASN A 3 4.63 -36.00 12.14
N ALA A 4 5.37 -34.99 12.62
CA ALA A 4 4.76 -33.83 13.30
C ALA A 4 5.57 -32.53 13.18
N ALA A 5 6.82 -32.56 12.70
CA ALA A 5 7.70 -31.39 12.74
C ALA A 5 7.69 -30.50 11.48
N ALA A 6 6.90 -30.82 10.45
CA ALA A 6 6.92 -30.11 9.16
C ALA A 6 5.59 -29.44 8.76
N ARG A 7 4.68 -29.17 9.71
CA ARG A 7 3.37 -28.55 9.42
C ARG A 7 3.08 -27.24 10.16
N ALA A 8 4.08 -26.65 10.80
CA ALA A 8 3.98 -25.33 11.40
C ALA A 8 4.60 -24.24 10.49
N GLU A 9 4.42 -24.37 9.18
CA GLU A 9 4.46 -23.21 8.29
C GLU A 9 3.37 -22.28 8.79
N ARG A 10 3.77 -21.21 9.49
CA ARG A 10 2.86 -20.20 10.04
C ARG A 10 2.03 -19.66 8.89
N ARG A 11 0.82 -20.18 8.74
CA ARG A 11 -0.24 -19.52 7.97
C ARG A 11 -0.40 -18.17 8.65
N LYS A 12 0.19 -17.11 8.09
CA LYS A 12 -0.07 -15.71 8.47
C LYS A 12 -1.57 -15.55 8.35
N SER A 13 -2.31 -15.79 9.44
CA SER A 13 -3.71 -15.41 9.50
C SER A 13 -3.70 -13.89 9.34
N ALA A 14 -4.51 -13.39 8.41
CA ALA A 14 -4.72 -11.96 8.30
C ALA A 14 -5.03 -11.42 9.70
N PRO A 15 -4.39 -10.33 10.14
CA PRO A 15 -4.62 -9.77 11.46
C PRO A 15 -6.13 -9.58 11.65
N GLY A 16 -6.64 -10.04 12.80
CA GLY A 16 -8.08 -9.98 13.08
C GLY A 16 -8.62 -8.56 12.94
N LYS A 17 -9.82 -8.42 12.38
CA LYS A 17 -10.47 -7.12 12.23
C LYS A 17 -10.71 -6.53 13.61
N ARG A 18 -10.25 -5.29 13.83
CA ARG A 18 -10.54 -4.52 15.04
C ARG A 18 -11.74 -3.62 14.76
N ALA A 19 -12.76 -3.69 15.62
CA ALA A 19 -13.85 -2.73 15.58
C ALA A 19 -13.34 -1.35 15.98
N VAL A 20 -13.65 -0.32 15.18
CA VAL A 20 -13.28 1.07 15.44
C VAL A 20 -14.54 1.92 15.33
N ASN A 21 -14.78 2.76 16.33
CA ASN A 21 -15.87 3.74 16.29
C ASN A 21 -15.37 4.98 15.55
N VAL A 22 -16.04 5.33 14.44
CA VAL A 22 -15.73 6.49 13.62
C VAL A 22 -16.97 7.35 13.46
N SER A 23 -16.79 8.67 13.44
CA SER A 23 -17.86 9.63 13.15
C SER A 23 -17.78 10.05 11.69
N VAL A 24 -18.88 9.90 10.97
CA VAL A 24 -19.03 10.28 9.55
C VAL A 24 -20.29 11.14 9.41
N ARG A 25 -20.36 11.98 8.38
CA ARG A 25 -21.53 12.81 8.12
C ARG A 25 -22.78 11.94 7.97
N ALA A 26 -23.88 12.37 8.59
CA ALA A 26 -25.11 11.58 8.68
C ALA A 26 -25.75 11.31 7.30
N ASP A 27 -25.74 12.31 6.41
CA ASP A 27 -26.23 12.21 5.03
C ASP A 27 -25.56 11.05 4.26
N LEU A 28 -24.24 10.92 4.37
CA LEU A 28 -23.50 9.84 3.72
C LEU A 28 -23.80 8.47 4.34
N VAL A 29 -24.02 8.40 5.65
CA VAL A 29 -24.35 7.14 6.32
C VAL A 29 -25.72 6.65 5.89
N ASP A 30 -26.69 7.56 5.80
CA ASP A 30 -28.05 7.25 5.39
C ASP A 30 -28.10 6.83 3.92
N GLU A 31 -27.38 7.54 3.05
CA GLU A 31 -27.21 7.18 1.64
C GLU A 31 -26.52 5.81 1.49
N ALA A 32 -25.41 5.59 2.21
CA ALA A 32 -24.69 4.32 2.18
C ALA A 32 -25.58 3.15 2.62
N LYS A 33 -26.41 3.34 3.65
CA LYS A 33 -27.39 2.34 4.09
C LYS A 33 -28.47 2.10 3.03
N ALA A 34 -29.01 3.15 2.42
CA ALA A 34 -30.02 3.04 1.36
C ALA A 34 -29.49 2.26 0.15
N LEU A 35 -28.21 2.44 -0.17
CA LEU A 35 -27.51 1.75 -1.26
C LEU A 35 -26.99 0.34 -0.87
N GLY A 36 -27.16 -0.10 0.38
CA GLY A 36 -26.63 -1.39 0.85
C GLY A 36 -25.09 -1.46 0.88
N THR A 37 -24.43 -0.32 1.02
CA THR A 37 -22.97 -0.21 0.96
C THR A 37 -22.32 -0.83 2.19
N ASN A 38 -21.31 -1.69 1.97
CA ASN A 38 -20.49 -2.22 3.06
C ASN A 38 -19.47 -1.16 3.54
N MET A 39 -19.88 -0.35 4.52
CA MET A 39 -19.06 0.73 5.08
C MET A 39 -17.71 0.25 5.61
N SER A 40 -17.64 -0.96 6.20
CA SER A 40 -16.37 -1.52 6.67
C SER A 40 -15.40 -1.78 5.52
N ALA A 41 -15.88 -2.30 4.39
CA ALA A 41 -15.04 -2.54 3.22
C ALA A 41 -14.60 -1.23 2.55
N VAL A 42 -15.47 -0.21 2.52
CA VAL A 42 -15.13 1.13 2.00
C VAL A 42 -14.05 1.77 2.86
N LEU A 43 -14.21 1.75 4.18
CA LEU A 43 -13.22 2.30 5.11
C LEU A 43 -11.87 1.58 4.98
N GLU A 44 -11.87 0.25 4.87
CA GLU A 44 -10.66 -0.56 4.70
C GLU A 44 -9.91 -0.15 3.41
N ARG A 45 -10.59 -0.04 2.28
CA ARG A 45 -10.00 0.40 1.00
C ARG A 45 -9.47 1.83 1.07
N ALA A 46 -10.21 2.75 1.68
CA ALA A 46 -9.80 4.14 1.83
C ALA A 46 -8.53 4.26 2.68
N LEU A 47 -8.46 3.53 3.80
CA LEU A 47 -7.27 3.49 4.66
C LEU A 47 -6.06 2.87 3.94
N GLU A 48 -6.26 1.80 3.17
CA GLU A 48 -5.18 1.22 2.38
C GLU A 48 -4.61 2.19 1.35
N ALA A 49 -5.47 2.92 0.65
CA ALA A 49 -5.09 3.92 -0.33
C ALA A 49 -4.31 5.07 0.33
N GLU A 50 -4.86 5.66 1.39
CA GLU A 50 -4.23 6.73 2.16
C GLU A 50 -2.87 6.30 2.71
N HIS A 51 -2.79 5.11 3.31
CA HIS A 51 -1.53 4.59 3.84
C HIS A 51 -0.51 4.31 2.74
N ARG A 52 -0.94 3.83 1.58
CA ARG A 52 -0.02 3.62 0.44
C ARG A 52 0.56 4.95 -0.01
N GLN A 53 -0.26 5.98 -0.14
CA GLN A 53 0.18 7.31 -0.52
C GLN A 53 1.17 7.87 0.51
N ARG A 54 0.81 7.88 1.79
CA ARG A 54 1.69 8.39 2.86
C ARG A 54 3.01 7.63 2.96
N ARG A 55 3.00 6.31 2.74
CA ARG A 55 4.25 5.52 2.70
C ARG A 55 5.10 5.91 1.50
N ALA A 56 4.50 6.11 0.33
CA ALA A 56 5.21 6.54 -0.87
C ALA A 56 5.82 7.94 -0.69
N GLU A 57 5.08 8.88 -0.09
CA GLU A 57 5.57 10.22 0.26
C GLU A 57 6.76 10.15 1.21
N ARG A 58 6.62 9.41 2.32
CA ARG A 58 7.73 9.22 3.27
C ARG A 58 8.95 8.55 2.64
N TRP A 59 8.72 7.56 1.77
CA TRP A 59 9.82 6.91 1.06
C TRP A 59 10.52 7.90 0.12
N ARG A 60 9.77 8.71 -0.63
CA ARG A 60 10.34 9.76 -1.49
C ARG A 60 11.14 10.79 -0.71
N GLU A 61 10.65 11.21 0.46
CA GLU A 61 11.39 12.12 1.33
C GLU A 61 12.70 11.49 1.82
N ALA A 62 12.64 10.26 2.31
CA ALA A 62 13.82 9.56 2.81
C ALA A 62 14.85 9.22 1.73
N ASN A 63 14.40 8.99 0.49
CA ASN A 63 15.28 8.62 -0.63
C ASN A 63 15.57 9.80 -1.55
N ARG A 64 15.18 11.03 -1.18
CA ARG A 64 15.35 12.21 -2.05
C ARG A 64 16.80 12.39 -2.47
N GLU A 65 17.73 12.35 -1.53
CA GLU A 65 19.16 12.51 -1.80
C GLU A 65 19.72 11.43 -2.73
N ALA A 66 19.35 10.16 -2.49
CA ALA A 66 19.76 9.04 -3.35
C ALA A 66 19.14 9.12 -4.76
N ILE A 67 17.90 9.61 -4.87
CA ILE A 67 17.23 9.86 -6.15
C ILE A 67 17.92 11.00 -6.89
N ASP A 68 18.25 12.09 -6.20
CA ASP A 68 18.92 13.26 -6.79
C ASP A 68 20.32 12.90 -7.27
N GLU A 69 21.09 12.13 -6.50
CA GLU A 69 22.40 11.61 -6.92
C GLU A 69 22.29 10.70 -8.15
N ALA A 70 21.33 9.76 -8.14
CA ALA A 70 21.08 8.88 -9.26
C ALA A 70 20.64 9.63 -10.53
N ASN A 71 19.78 10.66 -10.38
CA ASN A 71 19.36 11.52 -11.48
C ASN A 71 20.55 12.31 -12.04
N ALA A 72 21.40 12.87 -11.18
CA ALA A 72 22.58 13.60 -11.61
C ALA A 72 23.58 12.69 -12.34
N GLU A 73 23.72 11.44 -11.91
CA GLU A 73 24.54 10.44 -12.61
C GLU A 73 23.96 10.07 -13.98
N LEU A 74 22.64 9.90 -14.07
CA LEU A 74 21.94 9.66 -15.34
C LEU A 74 22.05 10.85 -16.30
N GLU A 75 21.98 12.09 -15.81
CA GLU A 75 22.18 13.28 -16.65
C GLU A 75 23.61 13.38 -17.19
N ARG A 76 24.61 12.97 -16.40
CA ARG A 76 26.01 12.97 -16.82
C ARG A 76 26.32 11.85 -17.81
N ASN A 77 25.86 10.63 -17.53
CA ASN A 77 26.34 9.43 -18.19
C ASN A 77 25.32 8.79 -19.14
N GLY A 78 24.09 9.31 -19.18
CA GLY A 78 22.98 8.70 -19.90
C GLY A 78 22.48 7.42 -19.25
N LEU A 79 21.46 6.80 -19.84
CA LEU A 79 21.00 5.49 -19.41
C LEU A 79 21.88 4.43 -20.08
N TRP A 80 22.33 3.42 -19.33
CA TRP A 80 23.12 2.31 -19.92
C TRP A 80 22.38 1.65 -21.11
N SER A 81 21.05 1.64 -21.11
CA SER A 81 20.25 1.06 -22.19
C SER A 81 19.93 1.99 -23.36
N ASP A 82 20.46 3.23 -23.41
CA ASP A 82 20.14 4.20 -24.47
C ASP A 82 20.50 3.71 -25.89
N GLY A 83 21.39 2.73 -26.02
CA GLY A 83 21.72 2.07 -27.30
C GLY A 83 21.02 0.73 -27.57
N LEU A 84 20.20 0.24 -26.65
CA LEU A 84 19.60 -1.10 -26.70
C LEU A 84 18.06 -1.10 -26.82
N ARG A 85 17.43 0.08 -26.85
CA ARG A 85 15.99 0.20 -27.12
C ARG A 85 15.71 -0.12 -28.58
N LEU A 86 15.18 -1.32 -28.82
CA LEU A 86 14.54 -1.69 -30.08
C LEU A 86 13.05 -1.32 -29.99
N PHE A 87 12.57 -0.53 -30.95
CA PHE A 87 11.16 -0.16 -31.13
C PHE A 87 10.43 -1.19 -31.99
#